data_AF-A0A0E4H3C8-F1
#
_entry.id   AF-A0A0E4H3C8-F1
#
_cell.length_a   1.000
_cell.length_b   1.000
_cell.length_c   1.000
_cell.angle_alpha   90.00
_cell.angle_beta   90.00
_cell.angle_gamma   90.00
#
_symmetry.space_group_name_H-M   'P 1'
#
loop_
_entity.id
_entity.type
_entity.pdbx_description
1 polymer ?
#
loop_
_entity_poly.entity_id
_entity_poly.type
_entity_poly.pdbx_seq_one_letter_code
_entity_poly.pdbx_strand_id
1 'polypeptide(L)'
;MVVIKKRSNVIPVDFGEFQLEFAANDKNILNMQEVGKKLQKEGQKVADTEDEKAFDALQVMVKESWVGLFDEEAYNKVYAYSDESTVDTMVYLLETISGVVDEWEKRNNGDALKKYLGD
;
A
#
# COMPACT_ATOMS: atom_id res chain seq x y z
N MET A 1 13.83 -11.84 35.67
CA MET A 1 14.14 -11.04 34.47
C MET A 1 12.93 -11.07 33.55
N VAL A 2 12.42 -9.91 33.11
CA VAL A 2 11.29 -9.84 32.17
C VAL A 2 11.85 -9.84 30.76
N VAL A 3 11.35 -10.71 29.88
CA VAL A 3 11.75 -10.80 28.48
C VAL A 3 10.58 -10.34 27.61
N ILE A 4 10.77 -9.22 26.91
CA ILE A 4 9.77 -8.70 25.96
C ILE A 4 10.08 -9.23 24.56
N LYS A 5 9.10 -9.89 23.93
CA LYS A 5 9.21 -10.33 22.54
C LYS A 5 8.72 -9.21 21.62
N LYS A 6 9.59 -8.71 20.73
CA LYS A 6 9.20 -7.76 19.70
C LYS A 6 8.16 -8.41 18.79
N ARG A 7 7.02 -7.73 18.60
CA ARG A 7 6.00 -8.15 17.62
C ARG A 7 6.49 -7.78 16.23
N SER A 8 6.34 -8.69 15.27
CA SER A 8 6.57 -8.34 13.86
C SER A 8 5.52 -7.33 13.43
N ASN A 9 5.97 -6.26 12.80
CA ASN A 9 5.11 -5.22 12.26
C ASN A 9 5.14 -5.21 10.73
N VAL A 10 5.65 -6.27 10.11
CA VAL A 10 5.65 -6.44 8.66
C VAL A 10 4.34 -7.09 8.21
N ILE A 11 3.67 -6.47 7.26
CA ILE A 11 2.52 -7.06 6.53
C ILE A 11 3.04 -7.53 5.17
N PRO A 12 3.06 -8.85 4.90
CA PRO A 12 3.41 -9.35 3.58
C PRO A 12 2.27 -9.06 2.59
N VAL A 13 2.62 -8.66 1.37
CA VAL A 13 1.73 -8.50 0.23
C VAL A 13 2.15 -9.51 -0.82
N ASP A 14 1.33 -10.53 -1.01
CA ASP A 14 1.63 -11.69 -1.86
C ASP A 14 1.03 -11.50 -3.26
N PHE A 15 1.88 -11.49 -4.28
CA PHE A 15 1.51 -11.43 -5.70
C PHE A 15 1.53 -12.82 -6.36
N GLY A 16 1.76 -13.89 -5.60
CA GLY A 16 1.91 -15.26 -6.09
C GLY A 16 3.30 -15.57 -6.63
N GLU A 17 3.87 -14.69 -7.45
CA GLU A 17 5.23 -14.85 -8.01
C GLU A 17 6.33 -14.23 -7.14
N PHE A 18 5.97 -13.18 -6.41
CA PHE A 18 6.85 -12.48 -5.48
C PHE A 18 6.03 -11.94 -4.30
N GLN A 19 6.75 -11.52 -3.26
CA GLN A 19 6.16 -10.90 -2.09
C GLN A 19 6.81 -9.55 -1.84
N LEU A 20 6.01 -8.56 -1.46
CA LEU A 20 6.47 -7.30 -0.91
C LEU A 20 6.26 -7.27 0.60
N GLU A 21 7.15 -6.60 1.33
CA GLU A 21 7.06 -6.48 2.78
C GLU A 21 6.75 -5.04 3.17
N PHE A 22 5.52 -4.81 3.64
CA PHE A 22 5.13 -3.49 4.11
C PHE A 22 5.46 -3.32 5.59
N ALA A 23 6.26 -2.31 5.92
CA ALA A 23 6.57 -1.95 7.31
C ALA A 23 5.40 -1.20 7.95
N ALA A 24 4.45 -1.93 8.53
CA ALA A 24 3.25 -1.37 9.15
C ALA A 24 3.58 -0.69 10.48
N ASN A 25 3.44 0.63 10.50
CA ASN A 25 3.48 1.49 11.68
C ASN A 25 2.55 2.67 11.44
N ASP A 26 2.21 3.42 12.49
CA ASP A 26 1.22 4.50 12.42
C ASP A 26 1.54 5.50 11.29
N LYS A 27 2.80 5.91 11.16
CA LYS A 27 3.24 6.85 10.12
C LYS A 27 3.03 6.28 8.73
N ASN A 28 3.46 5.04 8.50
CA ASN A 28 3.40 4.41 7.19
C ASN A 28 1.96 4.11 6.77
N ILE A 29 1.09 3.71 7.71
CA ILE A 29 -0.33 3.47 7.45
C ILE A 29 -1.05 4.77 7.09
N LEU A 30 -0.80 5.85 7.84
CA LEU A 30 -1.38 7.17 7.50
C LEU A 30 -0.93 7.64 6.11
N ASN A 31 0.36 7.54 5.80
CA ASN A 31 0.89 7.86 4.48
C ASN A 31 0.23 7.01 3.38
N MET A 32 0.06 5.71 3.61
CA MET A 32 -0.58 4.79 2.68
C MET A 32 -2.04 5.17 2.38
N GLN A 33 -2.79 5.56 3.40
CA GLN A 33 -4.17 6.03 3.24
C GLN A 33 -4.26 7.35 2.46
N GLU A 34 -3.32 8.29 2.70
CA GLU A 34 -3.25 9.55 1.95
C GLU A 34 -2.93 9.33 0.47
N VAL A 35 -1.94 8.46 0.19
CA VAL A 35 -1.58 8.05 -1.17
C VAL A 35 -2.78 7.41 -1.89
N GLY A 36 -3.50 6.49 -1.23
CA GLY A 36 -4.69 5.86 -1.81
C GLY A 36 -5.78 6.86 -2.21
N LYS A 37 -6.08 7.84 -1.35
CA LYS A 37 -7.05 8.90 -1.66
C LYS A 37 -6.63 9.76 -2.85
N LYS A 38 -5.33 10.09 -2.94
CA LYS A 38 -4.78 10.86 -4.06
C LYS A 38 -4.90 10.08 -5.38
N LEU A 39 -4.50 8.81 -5.37
CA LEU A 39 -4.58 7.94 -6.54
C LEU A 39 -6.02 7.78 -7.06
N GLN A 40 -6.98 7.51 -6.18
CA GLN A 40 -8.40 7.40 -6.57
C GLN A 40 -8.90 8.67 -7.26
N LYS A 41 -8.60 9.84 -6.70
CA LYS A 41 -9.03 11.12 -7.26
C LYS A 41 -8.43 11.36 -8.64
N GLU A 42 -7.14 11.09 -8.82
CA GLU A 42 -6.44 11.39 -10.05
C GLU A 42 -6.71 10.34 -11.15
N GLY A 43 -6.82 9.06 -10.78
CA GLY A 43 -7.25 8.02 -11.73
C GLY A 43 -8.67 8.25 -12.27
N GLN A 44 -9.60 8.74 -11.44
CA GLN A 44 -10.94 9.09 -11.90
C GLN A 44 -10.90 10.19 -12.97
N LYS A 45 -10.07 11.23 -12.78
CA LYS A 45 -9.94 12.31 -13.78
C LYS A 45 -9.43 11.78 -15.12
N VAL A 46 -8.47 10.86 -15.11
CA VAL A 46 -7.93 10.27 -16.34
C VAL A 46 -9.00 9.43 -17.04
N ALA A 47 -9.74 8.62 -16.29
CA ALA A 47 -10.84 7.82 -16.82
C ALA A 47 -11.94 8.68 -17.48
N ASP A 48 -12.17 9.89 -16.97
CA ASP A 48 -13.22 10.79 -17.47
C ASP A 48 -12.79 11.62 -18.69
N THR A 49 -11.49 11.75 -18.99
CA THR A 49 -10.99 12.75 -19.96
C THR A 49 -10.26 12.19 -21.18
N GLU A 50 -9.80 10.93 -21.16
CA GLU A 50 -8.97 10.30 -22.22
C GLU A 50 -7.79 11.19 -22.70
N ASP A 51 -7.30 12.10 -21.84
CA ASP A 51 -6.22 13.04 -22.16
C ASP A 51 -4.85 12.37 -21.96
N GLU A 52 -4.07 12.25 -23.04
CA GLU A 52 -2.71 11.68 -23.02
C GLU A 52 -1.79 12.34 -21.97
N LYS A 53 -1.90 13.67 -21.76
CA LYS A 53 -1.08 14.35 -20.74
C LYS A 53 -1.51 13.99 -19.33
N ALA A 54 -2.79 13.73 -19.14
CA ALA A 54 -3.32 13.27 -17.86
C ALA A 54 -2.86 11.83 -17.58
N PHE A 55 -2.74 11.00 -18.62
CA PHE A 55 -2.20 9.66 -18.52
C PHE A 55 -0.70 9.65 -18.17
N ASP A 56 0.13 10.49 -18.79
CA ASP A 56 1.55 10.63 -18.43
C ASP A 56 1.74 11.05 -16.97
N ALA A 57 0.92 12.00 -16.50
CA ALA A 57 0.94 12.43 -15.10
C ALA A 57 0.52 11.31 -14.14
N LEU A 58 -0.41 10.45 -14.56
CA LEU A 58 -0.82 9.27 -13.79
C LEU A 58 0.32 8.27 -13.69
N GLN A 59 1.03 7.99 -14.79
CA GLN A 59 2.17 7.07 -14.78
C GLN A 59 3.25 7.49 -13.77
N VAL A 60 3.62 8.77 -13.78
CA VAL A 60 4.59 9.33 -12.82
C VAL A 60 4.07 9.17 -11.39
N MET A 61 2.81 9.51 -11.14
CA MET A 61 2.21 9.40 -9.81
C MET A 61 2.16 7.97 -9.29
N VAL A 62 1.83 7.00 -10.15
CA VAL A 62 1.78 5.58 -9.79
C VAL A 62 3.17 5.09 -9.42
N LYS A 63 4.19 5.42 -10.22
CA LYS A 63 5.59 5.11 -9.90
C LYS A 63 6.02 5.72 -8.56
N GLU A 64 5.82 7.02 -8.39
CA GLU A 64 6.19 7.72 -7.14
C GLU A 64 5.48 7.14 -5.92
N SER A 65 4.23 6.70 -6.07
CA SER A 65 3.45 6.10 -4.99
C SER A 65 3.99 4.74 -4.57
N TRP A 66 4.34 3.87 -5.52
CA TRP A 66 5.00 2.60 -5.23
C TRP A 66 6.36 2.81 -4.55
N VAL A 67 7.19 3.70 -5.09
CA VAL A 67 8.51 4.02 -4.54
C VAL A 67 8.40 4.61 -3.13
N GLY A 68 7.42 5.49 -2.90
CA GLY A 68 7.22 6.13 -1.60
C GLY A 68 6.67 5.22 -0.51
N LEU A 69 5.93 4.16 -0.89
CA LEU A 69 5.36 3.19 0.05
C LEU A 69 6.25 1.98 0.29
N PHE A 70 7.04 1.58 -0.72
CA PHE A 70 7.96 0.45 -0.68
C PHE A 70 9.36 0.92 -1.09
N ASP A 71 9.69 0.80 -2.38
CA ASP A 71 10.95 1.25 -3.00
C ASP A 71 10.86 1.12 -4.54
N GLU A 72 11.95 1.45 -5.24
CA GLU A 72 12.03 1.34 -6.70
C GLU A 72 12.06 -0.11 -7.20
N GLU A 73 12.56 -1.05 -6.41
CA GLU A 73 12.56 -2.46 -6.79
C GLU A 73 11.12 -3.03 -6.79
N ALA A 74 10.33 -2.66 -5.80
CA ALA A 74 8.91 -3.00 -5.70
C ALA A 74 8.12 -2.47 -6.90
N TYR A 75 8.32 -1.20 -7.27
CA TYR A 75 7.69 -0.65 -8.47
C TYR A 75 8.06 -1.46 -9.72
N ASN A 76 9.35 -1.74 -9.93
CA ASN A 76 9.80 -2.47 -11.12
C ASN A 76 9.21 -3.89 -11.19
N LYS A 77 9.10 -4.59 -10.06
CA LYS A 77 8.47 -5.92 -9.99
C LYS A 77 7.00 -5.87 -10.35
N VAL A 78 6.24 -4.94 -9.75
CA VAL A 78 4.80 -4.82 -9.99
C VAL A 78 4.52 -4.36 -11.42
N TYR A 79 5.29 -3.40 -11.93
CA TYR A 79 5.12 -2.91 -13.31
C TYR A 79 5.40 -4.00 -14.33
N ALA A 80 6.46 -4.79 -14.14
CA ALA A 80 6.73 -5.95 -14.99
C ALA A 80 5.64 -7.03 -14.86
N TYR A 81 5.16 -7.31 -13.63
CA TYR A 81 4.07 -8.25 -13.39
C TYR A 81 2.75 -7.83 -14.04
N SER A 82 2.54 -6.52 -14.21
CA SER A 82 1.39 -5.97 -14.92
C SER A 82 1.53 -5.89 -16.44
N ASP A 83 2.50 -6.59 -17.04
CA ASP A 83 2.83 -6.48 -18.47
C ASP A 83 3.08 -5.02 -18.91
N GLU A 84 3.74 -4.24 -18.04
CA GLU A 84 4.05 -2.81 -18.24
C GLU A 84 2.80 -1.90 -18.37
N SER A 85 1.65 -2.34 -17.84
CA SER A 85 0.41 -1.56 -17.76
C SER A 85 0.38 -0.63 -16.54
N THR A 86 0.38 0.68 -16.79
CA THR A 86 0.22 1.71 -15.73
C THR A 86 -1.10 1.57 -14.98
N VAL A 87 -2.19 1.23 -15.70
CA VAL A 87 -3.52 1.10 -15.11
C VAL A 87 -3.57 -0.09 -14.17
N ASP A 88 -3.07 -1.25 -14.58
CA ASP A 88 -3.07 -2.44 -13.74
C ASP A 88 -2.11 -2.28 -12.55
N THR A 89 -0.95 -1.65 -12.76
CA THR A 89 -0.04 -1.27 -11.67
C THR A 89 -0.71 -0.37 -10.63
N MET A 90 -1.58 0.54 -11.06
CA MET A 90 -2.37 1.38 -10.16
C MET A 90 -3.44 0.58 -9.41
N VAL A 91 -4.15 -0.31 -10.10
CA VAL A 91 -5.17 -1.18 -9.48
C VAL A 91 -4.53 -2.03 -8.38
N TYR A 92 -3.40 -2.69 -8.67
CA TYR A 92 -2.66 -3.47 -7.69
C TYR A 92 -2.19 -2.64 -6.49
N LEU A 93 -1.85 -1.37 -6.71
CA LEU A 93 -1.50 -0.46 -5.62
C LEU A 93 -2.71 -0.18 -4.71
N LEU A 94 -3.88 0.09 -5.31
CA LEU A 94 -5.11 0.31 -4.54
C LEU A 94 -5.54 -0.94 -3.76
N GLU A 95 -5.43 -2.13 -4.36
CA GLU A 95 -5.68 -3.41 -3.70
C GLU A 95 -4.70 -3.64 -2.54
N THR A 96 -3.41 -3.38 -2.77
CA THR A 96 -2.36 -3.45 -1.74
C THR A 96 -2.68 -2.53 -0.56
N ILE A 97 -3.04 -1.27 -0.84
CA ILE A 97 -3.41 -0.29 0.19
C ILE A 97 -4.60 -0.80 1.01
N SER A 98 -5.66 -1.27 0.35
CA SER A 98 -6.84 -1.79 1.04
C SER A 98 -6.50 -3.00 1.92
N GLY A 99 -5.78 -3.98 1.38
CA GLY A 99 -5.43 -5.20 2.10
C GLY A 99 -4.50 -4.94 3.30
N VAL A 100 -3.54 -4.04 3.16
CA VAL A 100 -2.63 -3.66 4.24
C VAL A 100 -3.36 -2.92 5.35
N VAL A 101 -4.26 -1.99 5.02
CA VAL A 101 -5.06 -1.26 6.02
C VAL A 101 -5.97 -2.23 6.78
N ASP A 102 -6.67 -3.12 6.08
CA ASP A 102 -7.54 -4.11 6.71
C ASP A 102 -6.77 -5.05 7.66
N GLU A 103 -5.60 -5.52 7.24
CA GLU A 103 -4.73 -6.38 8.05
C GLU A 103 -4.16 -5.63 9.25
N TRP A 104 -3.81 -4.35 9.09
CA TRP A 104 -3.38 -3.50 10.19
C TRP A 104 -4.48 -3.33 11.24
N GLU A 105 -5.71 -3.04 10.83
CA GLU A 105 -6.85 -2.91 11.74
C GLU A 105 -7.14 -4.20 12.51
N LYS A 106 -7.05 -5.37 11.85
CA LYS A 106 -7.17 -6.68 12.51
C LYS A 106 -6.09 -6.90 13.57
N ARG A 107 -4.83 -6.51 13.28
CA ARG A 107 -3.69 -6.66 14.20
C ARG A 107 -3.73 -5.69 15.37
N ASN A 108 -4.19 -4.47 15.12
CA ASN A 108 -4.25 -3.38 16.10
C ASN A 108 -5.57 -3.30 16.85
N ASN A 109 -6.43 -4.32 16.74
CA ASN A 109 -7.64 -4.37 17.53
C ASN A 109 -7.29 -4.24 19.02
N GLY A 110 -7.88 -3.24 19.68
CA GLY A 110 -7.57 -2.80 21.04
C GLY A 110 -7.74 -3.86 22.13
N ASP A 111 -8.15 -5.08 21.79
CA ASP A 111 -8.24 -6.25 22.66
C ASP A 111 -6.91 -6.59 23.35
N ALA A 112 -5.78 -6.34 22.69
CA ALA A 112 -4.47 -6.51 23.35
C ALA A 112 -4.28 -5.50 24.50
N LEU A 113 -4.79 -4.27 24.36
CA LEU A 113 -4.78 -3.27 25.43
C LEU A 113 -5.81 -3.61 26.51
N LYS A 114 -7.03 -4.04 26.14
CA LYS A 114 -8.09 -4.44 27.10
C LYS A 114 -7.60 -5.50 28.10
N LYS A 115 -6.88 -6.52 27.62
CA LYS A 115 -6.26 -7.57 28.46
C LYS A 115 -5.35 -7.02 29.57
N TYR A 116 -4.69 -5.89 29.35
CA TYR A 116 -3.83 -5.24 30.35
C TYR A 116 -4.52 -4.12 31.11
N LEU A 117 -5.63 -3.59 30.59
CA LEU A 117 -6.43 -2.53 31.21
C LEU A 117 -7.54 -3.06 32.14
N GLY A 118 -7.81 -4.36 32.12
CA GLY A 118 -8.67 -5.02 33.11
C GLY A 118 -10.15 -5.19 32.72
N ASP A 119 -10.44 -5.22 31.42
CA ASP A 119 -11.74 -5.67 30.87
C ASP A 119 -11.59 -7.04 30.17
#